data_AF-A0AAV7L6Y4-F1
#
_entry.id   AF-A0AAV7L6Y4-F1
#
_cell.length_a   1.000
_cell.length_b   1.000
_cell.length_c   1.000
_cell.angle_alpha   90.00
_cell.angle_beta   90.00
_cell.angle_gamma   90.00
#
_symmetry.space_group_name_H-M   'P 1'
#
loop_
_entity.id
_entity.type
_entity.pdbx_description
1 polymer ?
#
loop_
_entity_poly.entity_id
_entity_poly.type
_entity_poly.pdbx_seq_one_letter_code
_entity_poly.pdbx_strand_id
1 'polypeptide(L)'
;MDRVKRTVMHKEHRKGGKAVPDIPTILRAFFVCGCVRITLTNENKDHAAYRVFRFFLLPVWRRLGWDKWENATMFNWDLPWYYKEIEKFVVEFGLNCVTPSLWKPRKIHRLIRSRDTTDPVSDLPPATATRVWENVSSPSQTNRHKDIAWMAVKGGLPVRSFMHSRGLCPHRECPRGCPAEETTYHLFWACPFAQRLRRALKQEMEAHIPYPNITHHSVLYGLFPKTHSVEAIQGCWRILCCVKDILLYARTRLVTNGEVVSREACR
;
A
#
# COMPACT_ATOMS: atom_id res chain seq x y z
N MET A 1 -27.83 -9.63 2.12
CA MET A 1 -26.58 -8.86 1.90
C MET A 1 -25.66 -9.66 1.00
N ASP A 2 -25.48 -9.25 -0.26
CA ASP A 2 -24.50 -9.93 -1.13
C ASP A 2 -23.08 -9.72 -0.58
N ARG A 3 -22.48 -10.77 -0.01
CA ARG A 3 -21.09 -10.77 0.42
C ARG A 3 -20.20 -10.36 -0.75
N VAL A 4 -19.42 -9.29 -0.60
CA VAL A 4 -18.50 -8.81 -1.64
C VAL A 4 -17.36 -9.83 -1.76
N LYS A 5 -17.15 -10.37 -2.98
CA LYS A 5 -16.02 -11.27 -3.24
C LYS A 5 -14.70 -10.52 -3.02
N ARG A 6 -13.78 -11.12 -2.26
CA ARG A 6 -12.47 -10.54 -1.92
C ARG A 6 -11.76 -9.98 -3.15
N THR A 7 -11.78 -10.69 -4.28
CA THR A 7 -11.18 -10.30 -5.57
C THR A 7 -11.54 -8.89 -6.07
N VAL A 8 -12.67 -8.31 -5.65
CA VAL A 8 -13.13 -6.99 -6.10
C VAL A 8 -12.59 -5.84 -5.23
N MET A 9 -11.99 -6.15 -4.08
CA MET A 9 -11.57 -5.15 -3.08
C MET A 9 -10.09 -4.78 -3.16
N HIS A 10 -9.31 -5.43 -4.00
CA HIS A 10 -7.86 -5.34 -3.98
C HIS A 10 -7.32 -4.38 -5.04
N LYS A 11 -6.33 -3.59 -4.66
CA LYS A 11 -5.40 -3.00 -5.62
C LYS A 11 -4.58 -4.14 -6.24
N GLU A 12 -4.32 -4.06 -7.54
CA GLU A 12 -3.51 -5.07 -8.22
C GLU A 12 -2.07 -5.08 -7.69
N HIS A 13 -1.49 -6.27 -7.59
CA HIS A 13 -0.11 -6.47 -7.15
C HIS A 13 0.91 -5.61 -7.92
N ARG A 14 0.82 -5.57 -9.26
CA ARG A 14 1.68 -4.75 -10.13
C ARG A 14 1.56 -3.24 -9.90
N LYS A 15 0.50 -2.80 -9.21
CA LYS A 15 0.26 -1.40 -8.85
C LYS A 15 0.65 -1.09 -7.39
N GLY A 16 1.25 -2.04 -6.67
CA GLY A 16 1.59 -1.91 -5.25
C GLY A 16 0.55 -2.45 -4.28
N GLY A 17 -0.46 -3.17 -4.77
CA GLY A 17 -1.43 -3.86 -3.93
C GLY A 17 -0.83 -5.06 -3.18
N LYS A 18 -1.35 -5.34 -1.98
CA LYS A 18 -0.89 -6.44 -1.11
C LYS A 18 -1.89 -7.61 -1.03
N ALA A 19 -2.80 -7.74 -2.01
CA ALA A 19 -3.99 -8.60 -1.89
C ALA A 19 -4.80 -8.38 -0.60
N VAL A 20 -4.68 -7.22 0.03
CA VAL A 20 -5.49 -6.78 1.17
C VAL A 20 -6.62 -5.90 0.62
N PRO A 21 -7.86 -6.05 1.10
CA PRO A 21 -8.96 -5.20 0.66
C PRO A 21 -8.72 -3.76 1.12
N ASP A 22 -8.95 -2.78 0.26
CA ASP A 22 -9.01 -1.38 0.67
C ASP A 22 -10.37 -1.11 1.31
N ILE A 23 -10.45 -1.50 2.59
CA ILE A 23 -11.64 -1.38 3.44
C ILE A 23 -12.10 0.09 3.53
N PRO A 24 -11.22 1.09 3.74
CA PRO A 24 -11.63 2.48 3.77
C PRO A 24 -12.37 2.93 2.50
N THR A 25 -11.79 2.70 1.32
CA THR A 25 -12.39 3.15 0.05
C THR A 25 -13.71 2.44 -0.23
N ILE A 26 -13.82 1.14 0.06
CA ILE A 26 -15.08 0.42 -0.15
C ILE A 26 -16.17 0.88 0.81
N LEU A 27 -15.87 1.12 2.09
CA LEU A 27 -16.86 1.64 3.05
C LEU A 27 -17.35 3.03 2.65
N ARG A 28 -16.44 3.92 2.24
CA ARG A 28 -16.81 5.23 1.67
C ARG A 28 -17.72 5.08 0.45
N ALA A 29 -17.39 4.18 -0.47
CA ALA A 29 -18.23 3.91 -1.63
C ALA A 29 -19.64 3.40 -1.24
N PHE A 30 -19.75 2.53 -0.22
CA PHE A 30 -21.04 2.06 0.29
C PHE A 30 -21.88 3.21 0.86
N PHE A 31 -21.28 4.04 1.70
CA PHE A 31 -21.94 5.20 2.29
C PHE A 31 -22.45 6.17 1.23
N VAL A 32 -21.59 6.60 0.30
CA VAL A 32 -21.95 7.57 -0.74
C VAL A 32 -23.01 7.01 -1.69
N CYS A 33 -22.85 5.77 -2.15
CA CYS A 33 -23.87 5.13 -3.00
C CYS A 33 -25.21 4.97 -2.28
N GLY A 34 -25.19 4.69 -0.97
CA GLY A 34 -26.41 4.64 -0.16
C GLY A 34 -27.15 5.97 -0.18
N CYS A 35 -26.41 7.06 0.05
CA CYS A 35 -26.95 8.42 -0.01
C CYS A 35 -27.54 8.74 -1.39
N VAL A 36 -26.77 8.55 -2.46
CA VAL A 36 -27.24 8.77 -3.85
C VAL A 36 -28.50 7.96 -4.14
N ARG A 37 -28.51 6.67 -3.76
CA ARG A 37 -29.64 5.80 -4.03
C ARG A 37 -30.89 6.19 -3.28
N ILE A 38 -30.75 6.61 -2.02
CA ILE A 38 -31.87 7.06 -1.20
C ILE A 38 -32.44 8.36 -1.74
N THR A 39 -31.64 9.33 -2.19
CA THR A 39 -32.12 10.69 -2.48
C THR A 39 -32.34 11.03 -3.95
N LEU A 40 -31.61 10.37 -4.87
CA LEU A 40 -31.61 10.71 -6.30
C LEU A 40 -32.23 9.62 -7.18
N THR A 41 -32.14 8.35 -6.78
CA THR A 41 -32.66 7.24 -7.59
C THR A 41 -33.83 6.50 -6.94
N ASN A 42 -34.22 6.87 -5.71
CA ASN A 42 -35.34 6.22 -5.03
C ASN A 42 -36.65 6.73 -5.63
N GLU A 43 -37.51 5.80 -6.03
CA GLU A 43 -38.84 6.09 -6.55
C GLU A 43 -39.81 6.47 -5.42
N ASN A 44 -39.61 5.91 -4.21
CA ASN A 44 -40.45 6.21 -3.05
C ASN A 44 -39.93 7.42 -2.26
N LYS A 45 -40.47 8.59 -2.60
CA LYS A 45 -40.13 9.88 -1.99
C LYS A 45 -40.81 10.13 -0.64
N ASP A 46 -41.81 9.32 -0.28
CA ASP A 46 -42.55 9.46 0.98
C ASP A 46 -41.89 8.74 2.15
N HIS A 47 -40.83 7.99 1.89
CA HIS A 47 -40.07 7.32 2.94
C HIS A 47 -39.34 8.34 3.84
N ALA A 48 -39.41 8.16 5.17
CA ALA A 48 -38.78 9.08 6.12
C ALA A 48 -37.28 9.30 5.85
N ALA A 49 -36.56 8.22 5.51
CA ALA A 49 -35.14 8.33 5.14
C ALA A 49 -34.90 9.18 3.89
N TYR A 50 -35.80 9.16 2.89
CA TYR A 50 -35.68 10.04 1.72
C TYR A 50 -35.74 11.50 2.16
N ARG A 51 -36.76 11.87 2.94
CA ARG A 51 -36.98 13.24 3.38
C ARG A 51 -35.80 13.78 4.20
N VAL A 52 -35.35 13.00 5.19
CA VAL A 52 -34.21 13.38 6.04
C VAL A 52 -32.93 13.51 5.22
N PHE A 53 -32.58 12.50 4.41
CA PHE A 53 -31.35 12.57 3.64
C PHE A 53 -31.41 13.67 2.59
N ARG A 54 -32.55 13.87 1.93
CA ARG A 54 -32.70 14.94 0.93
C ARG A 54 -32.60 16.32 1.57
N PHE A 55 -33.17 16.53 2.76
CA PHE A 55 -33.07 17.79 3.49
C PHE A 55 -31.60 18.21 3.73
N PHE A 56 -30.73 17.28 4.11
CA PHE A 56 -29.30 17.58 4.31
C PHE A 56 -28.49 17.58 3.00
N LEU A 57 -28.77 16.67 2.07
CA LEU A 57 -27.91 16.42 0.91
C LEU A 57 -28.24 17.23 -0.33
N LEU A 58 -29.40 17.89 -0.37
CA LEU A 58 -29.81 18.69 -1.52
C LEU A 58 -28.76 19.75 -1.94
N PRO A 59 -28.11 20.49 -1.02
CA PRO A 59 -27.03 21.41 -1.39
C PRO A 59 -25.83 20.71 -2.03
N VAL A 60 -25.49 19.50 -1.57
CA VAL A 60 -24.39 18.70 -2.11
C VAL A 60 -24.69 18.31 -3.55
N TRP A 61 -25.90 17.79 -3.81
CA TRP A 61 -26.31 17.37 -5.15
C TRP A 61 -26.35 18.53 -6.15
N ARG A 62 -26.77 19.71 -5.70
CA ARG A 62 -26.76 20.93 -6.51
C ARG A 62 -25.35 21.38 -6.87
N ARG A 63 -24.41 21.35 -5.90
CA ARG A 63 -23.00 21.65 -6.18
C ARG A 63 -22.36 20.66 -7.15
N LEU A 64 -22.74 19.38 -7.05
CA LEU A 64 -22.30 18.33 -7.97
C LEU A 64 -23.04 18.35 -9.33
N GLY A 65 -24.05 19.21 -9.50
CA GLY A 65 -24.85 19.31 -10.73
C GLY A 65 -25.82 18.14 -10.95
N TRP A 66 -26.14 17.37 -9.92
CA TRP A 66 -27.03 16.18 -10.00
C TRP A 66 -28.48 16.48 -9.60
N ASP A 67 -28.77 17.68 -9.12
CA ASP A 67 -30.11 18.17 -8.82
C ASP A 67 -30.24 19.63 -9.26
N LYS A 68 -31.45 20.08 -9.54
CA LYS A 68 -31.73 21.43 -10.01
C LYS A 68 -31.76 22.42 -8.84
N TRP A 69 -31.40 23.66 -9.14
CA TRP A 69 -31.59 24.78 -8.21
C TRP A 69 -33.06 25.20 -8.22
N GLU A 70 -33.82 24.74 -7.22
CA GLU A 70 -35.25 25.04 -7.07
C GLU A 70 -35.55 25.44 -5.61
N ASN A 71 -36.22 26.57 -5.39
CA ASN A 71 -36.47 27.09 -4.04
C ASN A 71 -37.70 26.47 -3.35
N ALA A 72 -38.41 25.57 -4.01
CA ALA A 72 -39.65 24.97 -3.50
C ALA A 72 -39.43 23.88 -2.44
N THR A 73 -38.20 23.38 -2.28
CA THR A 73 -37.88 22.30 -1.33
C THR A 73 -37.05 22.84 -0.17
N MET A 74 -37.44 22.52 1.07
CA MET A 74 -36.65 22.84 2.25
C MET A 74 -35.34 22.04 2.27
N PHE A 75 -34.25 22.70 2.69
CA PHE A 75 -32.95 22.06 2.86
C PHE A 75 -32.16 22.77 3.97
N ASN A 76 -31.15 22.08 4.50
CA ASN A 76 -30.25 22.64 5.50
C ASN A 76 -28.92 23.10 4.87
N TRP A 77 -28.53 24.34 5.13
CA TRP A 77 -27.20 24.85 4.76
C TRP A 77 -26.09 24.28 5.65
N ASP A 78 -26.41 23.97 6.92
CA ASP A 78 -25.46 23.38 7.85
C ASP A 78 -25.36 21.87 7.65
N LEU A 79 -24.45 21.48 6.75
CA LEU A 79 -24.21 20.09 6.40
C LEU A 79 -23.37 19.40 7.48
N PRO A 80 -23.89 18.32 8.13
CA PRO A 80 -23.11 17.51 9.04
C PRO A 80 -21.78 17.06 8.44
N TRP A 81 -20.73 17.01 9.26
CA TRP A 81 -19.37 16.77 8.80
C TRP A 81 -19.21 15.47 7.99
N TYR A 82 -19.96 14.43 8.34
CA TYR A 82 -19.89 13.13 7.66
C TYR A 82 -20.51 13.16 6.26
N TYR A 83 -21.43 14.08 5.96
CA TYR A 83 -21.94 14.25 4.59
C TYR A 83 -21.00 15.08 3.72
N LYS A 84 -20.10 15.89 4.30
CA LYS A 84 -19.02 16.55 3.55
C LYS A 84 -18.09 15.52 2.89
N GLU A 85 -18.00 14.30 3.43
CA GLU A 85 -17.24 13.20 2.82
C GLU A 85 -17.78 12.77 1.46
N ILE A 86 -19.05 13.02 1.15
CA ILE A 86 -19.61 12.71 -0.18
C ILE A 86 -18.92 13.54 -1.25
N GLU A 87 -18.90 14.85 -1.07
CA GLU A 87 -18.30 15.78 -2.03
C GLU A 87 -16.80 15.51 -2.17
N LYS A 88 -16.10 15.35 -1.03
CA LYS A 88 -14.69 14.96 -1.03
C LYS A 88 -14.45 13.67 -1.81
N PHE A 89 -15.23 12.62 -1.55
CA PHE A 89 -15.09 11.33 -2.24
C PHE A 89 -15.35 11.45 -3.75
N VAL A 90 -16.37 12.20 -4.16
CA VAL A 90 -16.71 12.41 -5.57
C VAL A 90 -15.57 13.14 -6.29
N VAL A 91 -15.03 14.20 -5.68
CA VAL A 91 -13.93 15.01 -6.24
C VAL A 91 -12.63 14.23 -6.26
N GLU A 92 -12.24 13.60 -5.14
CA GLU A 92 -11.01 12.81 -4.98
C GLU A 92 -10.87 11.74 -6.06
N PHE A 93 -11.97 11.07 -6.40
CA PHE A 93 -11.97 9.99 -7.40
C PHE A 93 -12.46 10.41 -8.80
N GLY A 94 -12.74 11.70 -9.02
CA GLY A 94 -13.22 12.22 -10.31
C GLY A 94 -14.51 11.54 -10.79
N LEU A 95 -15.51 11.44 -9.91
CA LEU A 95 -16.77 10.73 -10.14
C LEU A 95 -17.94 11.66 -10.50
N ASN A 96 -17.68 12.96 -10.69
CA ASN A 96 -18.68 13.98 -11.02
C ASN A 96 -19.47 13.67 -12.31
N CYS A 97 -18.82 13.05 -13.31
CA CYS A 97 -19.45 12.67 -14.57
C CYS A 97 -20.25 11.36 -14.49
N VAL A 98 -20.28 10.67 -13.34
CA VAL A 98 -21.00 9.40 -13.21
C VAL A 98 -22.46 9.65 -12.89
N THR A 99 -23.35 9.32 -13.81
CA THR A 99 -24.80 9.48 -13.64
C THR A 99 -25.31 8.78 -12.36
N PRO A 100 -26.16 9.42 -11.54
CA PRO A 100 -26.69 8.87 -10.28
C PRO A 100 -27.24 7.43 -10.37
N SER A 101 -27.89 7.06 -11.50
CA SER A 101 -28.43 5.72 -11.74
C SER A 101 -27.38 4.59 -11.75
N LEU A 102 -26.10 4.93 -12.00
CA LEU A 102 -25.00 3.98 -12.06
C LEU A 102 -24.30 3.77 -10.70
N TRP A 103 -24.67 4.52 -9.66
CA TRP A 103 -24.06 4.50 -8.33
C TRP A 103 -24.42 3.23 -7.54
N LYS A 104 -23.72 2.15 -7.86
CA LYS A 104 -23.70 0.91 -7.07
C LYS A 104 -22.33 0.77 -6.43
N PRO A 105 -22.21 0.45 -5.11
CA PRO A 105 -20.93 0.41 -4.40
C PRO A 105 -19.85 -0.38 -5.14
N ARG A 106 -20.22 -1.55 -5.67
CA ARG A 106 -19.34 -2.42 -6.46
C ARG A 106 -18.88 -1.81 -7.77
N LYS A 107 -19.76 -1.12 -8.49
CA LYS A 107 -19.44 -0.50 -9.78
C LYS A 107 -18.51 0.69 -9.56
N ILE A 108 -18.83 1.54 -8.59
CA ILE A 108 -18.00 2.70 -8.22
C ILE A 108 -16.62 2.23 -7.73
N HIS A 109 -16.57 1.25 -6.83
CA HIS A 109 -15.28 0.73 -6.36
C HIS A 109 -14.44 0.14 -7.52
N ARG A 110 -15.05 -0.62 -8.44
CA ARG A 110 -14.32 -1.11 -9.63
C ARG A 110 -13.84 0.02 -10.52
N LEU A 111 -14.64 1.06 -10.72
CA LEU A 111 -14.27 2.22 -11.52
C LEU A 111 -13.06 2.94 -10.88
N ILE A 112 -13.07 3.13 -9.56
CA ILE A 112 -11.92 3.66 -8.81
C ILE A 112 -10.70 2.77 -9.05
N ARG A 113 -10.83 1.44 -8.86
CA ARG A 113 -9.72 0.49 -9.06
C ARG A 113 -9.17 0.45 -10.49
N SER A 114 -10.02 0.62 -11.50
CA SER A 114 -9.54 0.68 -12.88
C SER A 114 -8.63 1.89 -13.13
N ARG A 115 -8.83 2.96 -12.37
CA ARG A 115 -8.03 4.20 -12.42
C ARG A 115 -6.83 4.19 -11.47
N ASP A 116 -6.66 3.15 -10.66
CA ASP A 116 -5.50 3.03 -9.77
C ASP A 116 -4.22 3.18 -10.59
N THR A 117 -3.35 4.09 -10.17
CA THR A 117 -1.99 4.22 -10.69
C THR A 117 -1.05 3.32 -9.90
N THR A 118 0.09 3.01 -10.50
CA THR A 118 1.18 2.31 -9.82
C THR A 118 1.65 3.15 -8.64
N ASP A 119 1.71 2.56 -7.44
CA ASP A 119 2.27 3.25 -6.28
C ASP A 119 3.70 3.71 -6.58
N PRO A 120 4.04 4.98 -6.29
CA PRO A 120 5.40 5.45 -6.46
C PRO A 120 6.33 4.66 -5.52
N VAL A 121 7.53 4.39 -6.01
CA VAL A 121 8.64 3.89 -5.20
C VAL A 121 9.62 5.05 -5.06
N SER A 122 10.00 5.40 -3.83
CA SER A 122 10.89 6.54 -3.57
C SER A 122 12.12 6.50 -4.47
N ASP A 123 12.46 7.66 -5.04
CA ASP A 123 13.65 7.89 -5.87
C ASP A 123 13.71 7.07 -7.17
N LEU A 124 12.59 6.46 -7.62
CA LEU A 124 12.53 5.69 -8.87
C LEU A 124 11.50 6.25 -9.87
N PRO A 125 11.82 6.23 -11.18
CA PRO A 125 10.87 6.60 -12.22
C PRO A 125 9.62 5.69 -12.24
N PRO A 126 8.46 6.17 -12.70
CA PRO A 126 7.21 5.40 -12.74
C PRO A 126 7.30 4.06 -13.50
N ALA A 127 8.03 4.03 -14.62
CA ALA A 127 8.24 2.81 -15.39
C ALA A 127 8.99 1.73 -14.57
N THR A 128 9.97 2.17 -13.78
CA THR A 128 10.75 1.30 -12.89
C THR A 128 9.91 0.82 -11.71
N ALA A 129 9.05 1.68 -11.15
CA ALA A 129 8.16 1.34 -10.05
C ALA A 129 7.25 0.15 -10.37
N THR A 130 6.67 0.10 -11.58
CA THR A 130 5.86 -1.06 -12.02
C THR A 130 6.66 -2.36 -11.97
N ARG A 131 7.91 -2.33 -12.44
CA ARG A 131 8.80 -3.51 -12.39
C ARG A 131 9.13 -3.93 -10.97
N VAL A 132 9.33 -2.98 -10.06
CA VAL A 132 9.54 -3.27 -8.63
C VAL A 132 8.34 -4.02 -8.06
N TRP A 133 7.12 -3.57 -8.33
CA TRP A 133 5.92 -4.22 -7.80
C TRP A 133 5.67 -5.62 -8.38
N GLU A 134 6.03 -5.84 -9.65
CA GLU A 134 6.05 -7.18 -10.25
C GLU A 134 7.03 -8.11 -9.52
N ASN A 135 8.25 -7.64 -9.25
CA ASN A 135 9.28 -8.42 -8.55
C ASN A 135 8.87 -8.74 -7.10
N VAL A 136 8.36 -7.75 -6.38
CA VAL A 136 7.84 -7.88 -5.00
C VAL A 136 6.73 -8.92 -4.94
N SER A 137 5.88 -8.96 -5.97
CA SER A 137 4.71 -9.83 -6.02
C SER A 137 4.94 -11.12 -6.80
N SER A 138 6.19 -11.43 -7.14
CA SER A 138 6.53 -12.57 -8.00
C SER A 138 5.93 -13.87 -7.48
N PRO A 139 5.26 -14.68 -8.31
CA PRO A 139 4.69 -15.96 -7.88
C PRO A 139 5.77 -16.94 -7.38
N SER A 140 7.03 -16.72 -7.77
CA SER A 140 8.19 -17.50 -7.36
C SER A 140 8.57 -17.37 -5.88
N GLN A 141 7.97 -16.42 -5.14
CA GLN A 141 8.25 -16.10 -3.74
C GLN A 141 7.16 -16.63 -2.79
N THR A 142 7.55 -16.97 -1.56
CA THR A 142 6.61 -17.28 -0.47
C THR A 142 5.83 -16.03 -0.07
N ASN A 143 4.65 -16.19 0.54
CA ASN A 143 3.86 -15.04 1.02
C ASN A 143 4.64 -14.18 2.03
N ARG A 144 5.42 -14.83 2.91
CA ARG A 144 6.30 -14.14 3.87
C ARG A 144 7.35 -13.27 3.17
N HIS A 145 8.01 -13.79 2.13
CA HIS A 145 8.98 -13.02 1.36
C HIS A 145 8.33 -11.85 0.62
N LYS A 146 7.16 -12.07 0.02
CA LYS A 146 6.37 -11.00 -0.62
C LYS A 146 6.03 -9.89 0.39
N ASP A 147 5.61 -10.26 1.59
CA ASP A 147 5.26 -9.30 2.65
C ASP A 147 6.47 -8.46 3.09
N ILE A 148 7.62 -9.10 3.32
CA ILE A 148 8.85 -8.40 3.71
C ILE A 148 9.31 -7.47 2.59
N ALA A 149 9.32 -7.94 1.34
CA ALA A 149 9.69 -7.13 0.19
C ALA A 149 8.72 -5.94 0.03
N TRP A 150 7.41 -6.17 0.13
CA TRP A 150 6.40 -5.13 0.04
C TRP A 150 6.57 -4.07 1.13
N MET A 151 6.76 -4.49 2.40
CA MET A 151 7.00 -3.57 3.51
C MET A 151 8.30 -2.78 3.33
N ALA A 152 9.35 -3.40 2.77
CA ALA A 152 10.60 -2.73 2.48
C ALA A 152 10.39 -1.60 1.46
N VAL A 153 9.66 -1.87 0.36
CA VAL A 153 9.38 -0.89 -0.69
C VAL A 153 8.45 0.22 -0.21
N LYS A 154 7.43 -0.10 0.59
CA LYS A 154 6.51 0.89 1.17
C LYS A 154 7.10 1.70 2.34
N GLY A 155 8.32 1.39 2.78
CA GLY A 155 8.91 2.00 3.98
C GLY A 155 8.16 1.67 5.27
N GLY A 156 7.45 0.53 5.30
CA GLY A 156 6.61 0.09 6.42
C GLY A 156 7.27 -0.91 7.37
N LEU A 157 8.57 -1.18 7.22
CA LEU A 157 9.28 -2.05 8.15
C LEU A 157 9.49 -1.36 9.50
N PRO A 158 9.35 -2.09 10.63
CA PRO A 158 9.50 -1.52 11.98
C PRO A 158 10.99 -1.36 12.36
N VAL A 159 11.75 -0.66 11.53
CA VAL A 159 13.14 -0.26 11.82
C VAL A 159 13.15 0.90 12.83
N ARG A 160 14.25 1.07 13.59
CA ARG A 160 14.31 2.06 14.68
C ARG A 160 14.09 3.50 14.21
N SER A 161 14.57 3.89 13.03
CA SER A 161 14.25 5.22 12.45
C SER A 161 12.74 5.45 12.26
N PHE A 162 12.03 4.45 11.71
CA PHE A 162 10.59 4.47 11.52
C PHE A 162 9.82 4.51 12.86
N MET A 163 10.29 3.73 13.85
CA MET A 163 9.68 3.68 15.18
C MET A 163 9.92 4.98 15.97
N HIS A 164 11.14 5.50 15.94
CA HIS A 164 11.52 6.72 16.64
C HIS A 164 10.73 7.92 16.12
N SER A 165 10.60 8.08 14.80
CA SER A 165 9.80 9.17 14.22
C SER A 165 8.33 9.18 14.65
N ARG A 166 7.84 8.08 15.25
CA ARG A 166 6.48 7.92 15.79
C ARG A 166 6.44 7.87 17.32
N GLY A 167 7.55 8.12 18.00
CA GLY A 167 7.66 8.05 19.46
C GLY A 167 7.56 6.64 20.03
N LEU A 168 7.76 5.60 19.20
CA LEU A 168 7.67 4.18 19.62
C LEU A 168 9.01 3.59 20.06
N CYS A 169 10.13 4.29 19.83
CA CYS A 169 11.45 3.88 20.26
C CYS A 169 12.32 5.12 20.53
N PRO A 170 13.04 5.21 21.67
CA PRO A 170 13.91 6.34 21.96
C PRO A 170 15.22 6.34 21.16
N HIS A 171 15.59 5.20 20.57
CA HIS A 171 16.85 5.04 19.83
C HIS A 171 16.60 4.95 18.32
N ARG A 172 17.53 5.50 17.53
CA ARG A 172 17.50 5.44 16.06
C ARG A 172 18.55 4.49 15.50
N GLU A 173 19.59 4.24 16.27
CA GLU A 173 20.80 3.51 15.91
C GLU A 173 20.52 2.03 15.74
N CYS A 174 21.31 1.37 14.91
CA CYS A 174 21.20 -0.06 14.65
C CYS A 174 21.27 -0.91 15.95
N PRO A 175 20.33 -1.85 16.18
CA PRO A 175 20.33 -2.71 17.36
C PRO A 175 21.53 -3.68 17.40
N ARG A 176 22.29 -3.80 16.31
CA ARG A 176 23.49 -4.64 16.21
C ARG A 176 24.79 -3.93 16.63
N GLY A 177 24.68 -2.77 17.28
CA GLY A 177 25.83 -2.05 17.84
C GLY A 177 26.72 -1.33 16.81
N CYS A 178 26.22 -1.07 15.59
CA CYS A 178 26.90 -0.17 14.66
C CYS A 178 26.30 1.24 14.76
N PRO A 179 27.11 2.31 14.59
CA PRO A 179 26.70 3.68 14.92
C PRO A 179 25.71 4.32 13.94
N ALA A 180 25.40 3.64 12.83
CA ALA A 180 24.49 4.15 11.82
C ALA A 180 23.02 4.03 12.25
N GLU A 181 22.20 4.97 11.78
CA GLU A 181 20.74 4.91 11.91
C GLU A 181 20.17 3.66 11.20
N GLU A 182 19.26 2.96 11.89
CA GLU A 182 18.58 1.79 11.35
C GLU A 182 17.48 2.22 10.38
N THR A 183 17.82 2.33 9.11
CA THR A 183 16.87 2.46 7.99
C THR A 183 16.66 1.11 7.29
N THR A 184 15.66 0.99 6.41
CA THR A 184 15.49 -0.21 5.55
C THR A 184 16.73 -0.46 4.69
N TYR A 185 17.32 0.61 4.14
CA TYR A 185 18.59 0.54 3.40
C TYR A 185 19.72 0.02 4.29
N HIS A 186 19.83 0.54 5.51
CA HIS A 186 20.84 0.06 6.46
C HIS A 186 20.62 -1.43 6.78
N LEU A 187 19.41 -1.81 7.17
CA LEU A 187 19.06 -3.18 7.60
C LEU A 187 19.44 -4.23 6.55
N PHE A 188 19.13 -3.98 5.27
CA PHE A 188 19.33 -4.99 4.22
C PHE A 188 20.61 -4.83 3.41
N TRP A 189 21.16 -3.62 3.30
CA TRP A 189 22.32 -3.33 2.47
C TRP A 189 23.54 -2.89 3.28
N ALA A 190 23.47 -1.73 3.95
CA ALA A 190 24.67 -1.07 4.47
C ALA A 190 25.20 -1.65 5.80
N CYS A 191 24.37 -2.34 6.58
CA CYS A 191 24.78 -2.89 7.87
C CYS A 191 25.96 -3.88 7.71
N PRO A 192 27.03 -3.77 8.54
CA PRO A 192 28.15 -4.72 8.48
C PRO A 192 27.74 -6.18 8.63
N PHE A 193 26.71 -6.46 9.45
CA PHE A 193 26.13 -7.79 9.58
C PHE A 193 25.48 -8.27 8.28
N ALA A 194 24.73 -7.40 7.61
CA ALA A 194 24.12 -7.72 6.31
C ALA A 194 25.19 -7.94 5.23
N GLN A 195 26.26 -7.15 5.23
CA GLN A 195 27.40 -7.36 4.32
C GLN A 195 28.07 -8.71 4.54
N ARG A 196 28.34 -9.11 5.80
CA ARG A 196 28.91 -10.43 6.11
C ARG A 196 28.01 -11.56 5.64
N LEU A 197 26.72 -11.49 5.93
CA LEU A 197 25.77 -12.51 5.48
C LEU A 197 25.73 -12.63 3.95
N ARG A 198 25.73 -11.49 3.22
CA ARG A 198 25.80 -11.52 1.76
C ARG A 198 27.13 -12.08 1.24
N ARG A 199 28.25 -11.82 1.91
CA ARG A 199 29.56 -12.41 1.53
C ARG A 199 29.59 -13.91 1.78
N ALA A 200 28.99 -14.38 2.88
CA ALA A 200 28.88 -15.80 3.17
C ALA A 200 28.06 -16.54 2.09
N LEU A 201 27.01 -15.90 1.56
CA LEU A 201 26.16 -16.45 0.49
C LEU A 201 26.62 -16.05 -0.92
N LYS A 202 27.88 -15.62 -1.08
CA LYS A 202 28.40 -15.12 -2.35
C LYS A 202 28.31 -16.18 -3.45
N GLN A 203 28.77 -17.40 -3.19
CA GLN A 203 28.80 -18.49 -4.16
C GLN A 203 27.38 -18.80 -4.69
N GLU A 204 26.40 -18.80 -3.79
CA GLU A 204 25.02 -19.17 -4.11
C GLU A 204 24.35 -18.10 -4.97
N MET A 205 24.70 -16.83 -4.73
CA MET A 205 24.25 -15.74 -5.58
C MET A 205 24.97 -15.72 -6.93
N GLU A 206 26.28 -16.01 -6.97
CA GLU A 206 27.09 -16.05 -8.20
C GLU A 206 26.68 -17.16 -9.16
N ALA A 207 26.06 -18.24 -8.66
CA ALA A 207 25.41 -19.24 -9.50
C ALA A 207 24.29 -18.68 -10.40
N HIS A 208 23.76 -17.49 -10.07
CA HIS A 208 22.71 -16.82 -10.83
C HIS A 208 23.17 -15.49 -11.43
N ILE A 209 23.76 -14.61 -10.62
CA ILE A 209 24.15 -13.26 -11.02
C ILE A 209 25.54 -12.96 -10.44
N PRO A 210 26.50 -12.49 -11.25
CA PRO A 210 27.83 -12.11 -10.76
C PRO A 210 27.73 -11.14 -9.58
N TYR A 211 28.45 -11.41 -8.49
CA TYR A 211 28.35 -10.63 -7.26
C TYR A 211 28.54 -9.11 -7.45
N PRO A 212 29.44 -8.62 -8.32
CA PRO A 212 29.58 -7.18 -8.58
C PRO A 212 28.31 -6.52 -9.16
N ASN A 213 27.42 -7.29 -9.79
CA ASN A 213 26.16 -6.81 -10.36
C ASN A 213 25.02 -6.79 -9.32
N ILE A 214 25.25 -7.30 -8.11
CA ILE A 214 24.26 -7.27 -7.02
C ILE A 214 24.40 -5.94 -6.30
N THR A 215 23.44 -5.05 -6.54
CA THR A 215 23.43 -3.70 -5.98
C THR A 215 22.41 -3.57 -4.85
N HIS A 216 22.40 -2.42 -4.19
CA HIS A 216 21.34 -2.11 -3.22
C HIS A 216 19.95 -2.10 -3.86
N HIS A 217 19.80 -1.71 -5.14
CA HIS A 217 18.53 -1.80 -5.86
C HIS A 217 18.12 -3.26 -6.12
N SER A 218 19.09 -4.14 -6.37
CA SER A 218 18.86 -5.58 -6.49
C SER A 218 18.35 -6.15 -5.16
N VAL A 219 18.99 -5.79 -4.05
CA VAL A 219 18.58 -6.23 -2.72
C VAL A 219 17.23 -5.63 -2.33
N LEU A 220 17.01 -4.33 -2.46
CA LEU A 220 15.77 -3.70 -2.00
C LEU A 220 14.57 -4.02 -2.89
N TYR A 221 14.76 -3.95 -4.21
CA TYR A 221 13.68 -3.88 -5.20
C TYR A 221 13.67 -5.03 -6.21
N GLY A 222 14.65 -5.94 -6.17
CA GLY A 222 14.79 -7.01 -7.17
C GLY A 222 15.16 -6.47 -8.55
N LEU A 223 15.75 -5.28 -8.63
CA LEU A 223 16.17 -4.67 -9.88
C LEU A 223 17.59 -5.12 -10.23
N PHE A 224 17.73 -5.78 -11.37
CA PHE A 224 19.00 -6.27 -11.88
C PHE A 224 19.26 -5.68 -13.28
N PRO A 225 20.53 -5.64 -13.74
CA PRO A 225 20.84 -5.28 -15.11
C PRO A 225 20.07 -6.16 -16.12
N LYS A 226 19.63 -5.56 -17.24
CA LYS A 226 18.85 -6.24 -18.29
C LYS A 226 19.62 -7.33 -19.04
N THR A 227 20.91 -7.50 -18.77
CA THR A 227 21.79 -8.48 -19.40
C THR A 227 21.56 -9.92 -18.92
N HIS A 228 20.80 -10.11 -17.84
CA HIS A 228 20.59 -11.42 -17.21
C HIS A 228 19.24 -12.02 -17.58
N SER A 229 19.17 -13.36 -17.66
CA SER A 229 17.92 -14.06 -17.93
C SER A 229 16.90 -13.89 -16.80
N VAL A 230 15.62 -14.11 -17.12
CA VAL A 230 14.53 -14.01 -16.13
C VAL A 230 14.70 -15.05 -15.03
N GLU A 231 15.16 -16.25 -15.38
CA GLU A 231 15.40 -17.37 -14.47
C GLU A 231 16.53 -17.05 -13.49
N ALA A 232 17.64 -16.47 -13.99
CA ALA A 232 18.75 -16.01 -13.17
C ALA A 232 18.31 -14.92 -12.18
N ILE A 233 17.56 -13.94 -12.66
CA ILE A 233 16.98 -12.88 -11.81
C ILE A 233 16.08 -13.47 -10.73
N GLN A 234 15.18 -14.39 -11.08
CA GLN A 234 14.28 -15.00 -10.11
C GLN A 234 15.03 -15.87 -9.09
N GLY A 235 16.05 -16.60 -9.51
CA GLY A 235 16.92 -17.39 -8.62
C GLY A 235 17.65 -16.51 -7.61
N CYS A 236 18.34 -15.48 -8.09
CA CYS A 236 19.04 -14.53 -7.21
C CYS A 236 18.05 -13.79 -6.29
N TRP A 237 16.89 -13.35 -6.80
CA TRP A 237 15.89 -12.66 -6.01
C TRP A 237 15.31 -13.52 -4.87
N ARG A 238 15.13 -14.83 -5.09
CA ARG A 238 14.74 -15.78 -4.02
C ARG A 238 15.76 -15.79 -2.90
N ILE A 239 17.05 -15.91 -3.22
CA ILE A 239 18.13 -15.90 -2.23
C ILE A 239 18.14 -14.58 -1.46
N LEU A 240 18.02 -13.44 -2.15
CA LEU A 240 17.98 -12.12 -1.51
C LEU A 240 16.76 -11.95 -0.59
N CYS A 241 15.61 -12.51 -0.94
CA CYS A 241 14.44 -12.52 -0.06
C CYS A 241 14.65 -13.39 1.19
N CYS A 242 15.30 -14.56 1.06
CA CYS A 242 15.70 -15.36 2.23
C CYS A 242 16.65 -14.57 3.14
N VAL A 243 17.63 -13.87 2.56
CA VAL A 243 18.55 -13.00 3.30
C VAL A 243 17.80 -11.91 4.06
N LYS A 244 16.83 -11.23 3.42
CA LYS A 244 15.98 -10.24 4.10
C LYS A 244 15.24 -10.83 5.29
N ASP A 245 14.65 -12.01 5.13
CA ASP A 245 13.91 -12.67 6.20
C ASP A 245 14.80 -12.98 7.39
N ILE A 246 15.97 -13.59 7.15
CA ILE A 246 16.96 -13.87 8.20
C ILE A 246 17.40 -12.58 8.89
N LEU A 247 17.70 -11.51 8.13
CA LEU A 247 18.11 -10.22 8.69
C LEU A 247 17.00 -9.60 9.54
N LEU A 248 15.76 -9.67 9.11
CA LEU A 248 14.63 -9.13 9.87
C LEU A 248 14.35 -9.99 11.11
N TYR A 249 14.36 -11.31 10.99
CA TYR A 249 14.18 -12.25 12.10
C TYR A 249 15.24 -12.07 13.19
N ALA A 250 16.52 -12.10 12.80
CA ALA A 250 17.62 -11.89 13.73
C ALA A 250 17.52 -10.53 14.41
N ARG A 251 17.19 -9.47 13.66
CA ARG A 251 16.97 -8.13 14.22
C ARG A 251 15.84 -8.11 15.23
N THR A 252 14.69 -8.71 14.91
CA THR A 252 13.53 -8.75 15.80
C THR A 252 13.88 -9.42 17.11
N ARG A 253 14.61 -10.54 17.09
CA ARG A 253 15.09 -11.21 18.31
C ARG A 253 15.94 -10.30 19.20
N LEU A 254 16.84 -9.51 18.64
CA LEU A 254 17.66 -8.56 19.43
C LEU A 254 16.82 -7.50 20.11
N VAL A 255 15.81 -7.00 19.39
CA VAL A 255 14.94 -5.95 19.93
C VAL A 255 13.97 -6.51 20.97
N THR A 256 13.46 -7.73 20.79
CA THR A 256 12.53 -8.34 21.76
C THR A 256 13.24 -8.88 22.99
N ASN A 257 14.43 -9.44 22.86
CA ASN A 257 15.15 -10.09 23.96
C ASN A 257 16.08 -9.14 24.72
N GLY A 258 16.29 -7.91 24.24
CA GLY A 258 17.28 -6.99 24.80
C GLY A 258 18.74 -7.44 24.62
N GLU A 259 18.96 -8.55 23.92
CA GLU A 259 20.29 -9.09 23.63
C GLU A 259 21.00 -8.19 22.62
N VAL A 260 22.09 -7.54 23.04
CA VAL A 260 23.03 -6.91 22.11
C VAL A 260 23.97 -8.01 21.61
N VAL A 261 23.90 -8.35 20.31
CA VAL A 261 24.91 -9.24 19.70
C VAL A 261 26.25 -8.53 19.79
N SER A 262 27.17 -9.09 20.57
CA SER A 262 28.52 -8.55 20.72
C SER A 262 29.26 -8.59 19.38
N ARG A 263 30.28 -7.74 19.24
CA ARG A 263 31.16 -7.76 18.06
C ARG A 263 31.88 -9.11 17.91
N GLU A 264 32.07 -9.89 18.99
CA GLU A 264 32.65 -11.24 18.90
C GLU A 264 31.69 -12.27 18.35
N ALA A 265 30.39 -12.19 18.65
CA ALA A 265 29.35 -13.06 18.06
C ALA A 265 29.12 -12.81 16.56
N CYS A 266 29.86 -11.86 15.98
CA CYS A 266 29.90 -11.49 14.58
C CYS A 266 31.19 -11.90 13.86
N ARG A 267 32.11 -12.59 14.54
CA ARG A 267 33.31 -13.22 13.96
C ARG A 267 33.00 -14.64 13.51
#